data_AF-A0A1S1H994-F1
#
_entry.id   AF-A0A1S1H994-F1
#
_cell.length_a   1.000
_cell.length_b   1.000
_cell.length_c   1.000
_cell.angle_alpha   90.00
_cell.angle_beta   90.00
_cell.angle_gamma   90.00
#
_symmetry.space_group_name_H-M   'P 1'
#
loop_
_entity.id
_entity.type
_entity.pdbx_description
1 polymer ?
#
loop_
_entity_poly.entity_id
_entity_poly.type
_entity_poly.pdbx_seq_one_letter_code
_entity_poly.pdbx_strand_id
1 'polypeptide(L)'
;MDEEAETIEAAQRRHERHLDLAEIIAALVLSVAALLTSWAGFQAALWDGEQAAAYTRAGAARVEASRLAMQNGQLEAVDLFLFSQWLDAVAQEEPRLQAFYHRRFRPAFRPAFDAWIALKPLHNLSAPPTPFAMTDYAMPLRNEAARMEREADRLFSDGERANNISDAFVQATVILALALFLGGIGQTFKRPRVRLALISLAAVACIVGLVQLLQLPALRLTMG
;
A
#
# COMPACT_ATOMS: atom_id res chain seq x y z
N MET A 1 -29.91 -16.48 -67.17
CA MET A 1 -30.23 -17.53 -66.18
C MET A 1 -28.96 -18.02 -65.47
N ASP A 2 -27.84 -18.16 -66.20
CA ASP A 2 -26.54 -18.53 -65.58
C ASP A 2 -25.94 -17.45 -64.68
N GLU A 3 -26.03 -16.17 -65.07
CA GLU A 3 -25.43 -15.06 -64.30
C GLU A 3 -26.10 -14.86 -62.93
N GLU A 4 -27.42 -15.06 -62.84
CA GLU A 4 -28.20 -14.91 -61.60
C GLU A 4 -27.92 -16.06 -60.61
N ALA A 5 -27.79 -17.29 -61.13
CA ALA A 5 -27.38 -18.46 -60.36
C ALA A 5 -25.93 -18.33 -59.84
N GLU A 6 -25.02 -17.79 -60.65
CA GLU A 6 -23.64 -17.54 -60.27
C GLU A 6 -23.52 -16.47 -59.16
N THR A 7 -24.32 -15.40 -59.22
CA THR A 7 -24.40 -14.41 -58.12
C THR A 7 -24.94 -14.99 -56.82
N ILE A 8 -25.96 -15.87 -56.87
CA ILE A 8 -26.53 -16.50 -55.68
C ILE A 8 -25.52 -17.46 -55.06
N GLU A 9 -24.84 -18.27 -55.87
CA GLU A 9 -23.81 -19.21 -55.41
C GLU A 9 -22.57 -18.48 -54.83
N ALA A 10 -22.17 -17.36 -55.44
CA ALA A 10 -21.11 -16.50 -54.90
C ALA A 10 -21.49 -15.84 -53.56
N ALA A 11 -22.75 -15.43 -53.40
CA ALA A 11 -23.27 -14.88 -52.14
C ALA A 11 -23.35 -15.96 -51.03
N GLN A 12 -23.75 -17.18 -51.37
CA GLN A 12 -23.78 -18.33 -50.47
C GLN A 12 -22.37 -18.75 -50.01
N ARG A 13 -21.42 -18.90 -50.94
CA ARG A 13 -20.01 -19.21 -50.61
C ARG A 13 -19.37 -18.14 -49.72
N ARG A 14 -19.69 -16.86 -49.94
CA ARG A 14 -19.21 -15.76 -49.10
C ARG A 14 -19.82 -15.83 -47.70
N HIS A 15 -21.09 -16.21 -47.58
CA HIS A 15 -21.77 -16.39 -46.30
C HIS A 15 -21.15 -17.52 -45.47
N GLU A 16 -20.90 -18.67 -46.09
CA GLU A 16 -20.26 -19.84 -45.46
C GLU A 16 -18.83 -19.52 -44.99
N ARG A 17 -18.00 -18.88 -45.84
CA ARG A 17 -16.65 -18.44 -45.42
C ARG A 17 -16.66 -17.47 -44.24
N HIS A 18 -17.61 -16.53 -44.19
CA HIS A 18 -17.73 -15.61 -43.05
C HIS A 18 -18.18 -16.32 -41.78
N LEU A 19 -18.97 -17.39 -41.90
CA LEU A 19 -19.35 -18.23 -40.78
C LEU A 19 -18.13 -18.98 -40.22
N ASP A 20 -17.35 -19.64 -41.08
CA ASP A 20 -16.15 -20.40 -40.68
C ASP A 20 -15.07 -19.51 -40.05
N LEU A 21 -14.81 -18.33 -40.64
CA LEU A 21 -13.88 -17.36 -40.10
C LEU A 21 -14.30 -16.86 -38.70
N ALA A 22 -15.60 -16.63 -38.49
CA ALA A 22 -16.10 -16.20 -37.18
C ALA A 22 -15.90 -17.28 -36.10
N GLU A 23 -16.04 -18.56 -36.46
CA GLU A 23 -15.82 -19.68 -35.53
C GLU A 23 -14.35 -19.83 -35.15
N ILE A 24 -13.44 -19.70 -36.12
CA ILE A 24 -11.98 -19.70 -35.87
C ILE A 24 -11.60 -18.51 -34.98
N ILE A 25 -12.09 -17.31 -35.29
CA ILE A 25 -11.81 -16.11 -34.50
C ILE A 25 -12.37 -16.27 -33.08
N ALA A 26 -13.59 -16.79 -32.92
CA ALA A 26 -14.17 -17.03 -31.61
C ALA A 26 -13.33 -18.00 -30.78
N ALA A 27 -12.92 -19.13 -31.38
CA ALA A 27 -12.05 -20.10 -30.70
C ALA A 27 -10.73 -19.47 -30.27
N LEU A 28 -10.08 -18.70 -31.15
CA LEU A 28 -8.82 -18.02 -30.85
C LEU A 28 -8.99 -16.98 -29.72
N VAL A 29 -10.02 -16.14 -29.79
CA VAL A 29 -10.32 -15.12 -28.76
C VAL A 29 -10.57 -15.79 -27.42
N LEU A 30 -11.32 -16.89 -27.38
CA LEU A 30 -11.58 -17.63 -26.15
C LEU A 30 -10.31 -18.25 -25.56
N SER A 31 -9.50 -18.92 -26.38
CA SER A 31 -8.24 -19.52 -25.92
C SER A 31 -7.28 -18.48 -25.37
N VAL A 32 -7.11 -17.35 -26.07
CA VAL A 32 -6.26 -16.24 -25.61
C VAL A 32 -6.82 -15.63 -24.34
N ALA A 33 -8.12 -15.32 -24.29
CA ALA A 33 -8.74 -14.75 -23.11
C ALA A 33 -8.61 -15.66 -21.89
N ALA A 34 -8.74 -17.00 -22.05
CA ALA A 34 -8.58 -17.94 -20.96
C ALA A 34 -7.15 -17.93 -20.38
N LEU A 35 -6.12 -17.92 -21.24
CA LEU A 35 -4.73 -17.85 -20.81
C LEU A 35 -4.42 -16.52 -20.11
N LEU A 36 -4.90 -15.40 -20.67
CA LEU A 36 -4.71 -14.08 -20.08
C LEU A 36 -5.44 -13.95 -18.73
N THR A 37 -6.66 -14.48 -18.60
CA THR A 37 -7.42 -14.51 -17.33
C THR A 37 -6.65 -15.27 -16.27
N SER A 38 -6.11 -16.45 -16.61
CA SER A 38 -5.32 -17.25 -15.68
C SER A 38 -4.04 -16.53 -15.26
N TRP A 39 -3.33 -15.89 -16.20
CA TRP A 39 -2.14 -15.11 -15.92
C TRP A 39 -2.43 -13.89 -15.05
N ALA A 40 -3.50 -13.16 -15.35
CA ALA A 40 -3.93 -11.99 -14.59
C ALA A 40 -4.28 -12.37 -13.14
N GLY A 41 -5.05 -13.43 -12.93
CA GLY A 41 -5.38 -13.93 -11.59
C GLY A 41 -4.14 -14.37 -10.79
N PHE A 42 -3.17 -15.00 -11.45
CA PHE A 42 -1.89 -15.35 -10.82
C PHE A 42 -1.10 -14.11 -10.39
N GLN A 43 -0.98 -13.11 -11.26
CA GLN A 43 -0.27 -11.87 -10.94
C GLN A 43 -0.97 -11.04 -9.85
N ALA A 44 -2.30 -11.00 -9.85
CA ALA A 44 -3.08 -10.39 -8.76
C ALA A 44 -2.72 -11.02 -7.41
N ALA A 45 -2.73 -12.36 -7.33
CA ALA A 45 -2.39 -13.07 -6.09
C ALA A 45 -0.94 -12.81 -5.61
N LEU A 46 0.02 -12.64 -6.52
CA LEU A 46 1.40 -12.28 -6.15
C LEU A 46 1.48 -10.87 -5.55
N TRP A 47 0.82 -9.90 -6.18
CA TRP A 47 0.79 -8.51 -5.69
C TRP A 47 0.01 -8.37 -4.38
N ASP A 48 -1.06 -9.14 -4.18
CA ASP A 48 -1.79 -9.26 -2.91
C ASP A 48 -0.89 -9.79 -1.79
N GLY A 49 0.00 -10.75 -2.10
CA GLY A 49 1.03 -11.22 -1.17
C GLY A 49 2.03 -10.14 -0.75
N GLU A 50 2.55 -9.35 -1.70
CA GLU A 50 3.44 -8.22 -1.42
C GLU A 50 2.75 -7.13 -0.58
N GLN A 51 1.50 -6.81 -0.90
CA GLN A 51 0.67 -5.91 -0.10
C GLN A 51 0.52 -6.44 1.33
N ALA A 52 0.12 -7.69 1.52
CA ALA A 52 -0.11 -8.27 2.84
C ALA A 52 1.18 -8.27 3.68
N ALA A 53 2.32 -8.57 3.06
CA ALA A 53 3.62 -8.50 3.70
C ALA A 53 3.98 -7.07 4.11
N ALA A 54 3.78 -6.09 3.22
CA ALA A 54 4.05 -4.68 3.49
C ALA A 54 3.17 -4.13 4.62
N TYR A 55 1.87 -4.39 4.60
CA TYR A 55 0.94 -3.99 5.67
C TYR A 55 1.26 -4.67 7.00
N THR A 56 1.67 -5.93 6.99
CA THR A 56 2.12 -6.64 8.21
C THR A 56 3.34 -5.95 8.83
N ARG A 57 4.35 -5.62 8.00
CA ARG A 57 5.55 -4.90 8.46
C ARG A 57 5.22 -3.49 8.93
N ALA A 58 4.33 -2.78 8.25
CA ALA A 58 3.84 -1.47 8.68
C ALA A 58 3.16 -1.54 10.06
N GLY A 59 2.30 -2.54 10.26
CA GLY A 59 1.66 -2.80 11.56
C GLY A 59 2.67 -3.05 12.67
N ALA A 60 3.69 -3.89 12.42
CA ALA A 60 4.77 -4.14 13.37
C ALA A 60 5.55 -2.86 13.73
N ALA A 61 5.86 -2.03 12.73
CA ALA A 61 6.54 -0.76 12.94
C ALA A 61 5.69 0.24 13.76
N ARG A 62 4.37 0.32 13.55
CA ARG A 62 3.45 1.15 14.37
C ARG A 62 3.37 0.69 15.81
N VAL A 63 3.33 -0.63 16.04
CA VAL A 63 3.34 -1.20 17.39
C VAL A 63 4.65 -0.83 18.11
N GLU A 64 5.78 -0.95 17.42
CA GLU A 64 7.08 -0.59 17.98
C GLU A 64 7.20 0.92 18.25
N ALA A 65 6.72 1.78 17.34
CA ALA A 65 6.63 3.22 17.55
C ALA A 65 5.82 3.56 18.80
N SER A 66 4.65 2.93 18.95
CA SER A 66 3.77 3.12 20.12
C SER A 66 4.45 2.66 21.42
N ARG A 67 5.15 1.52 21.38
CA ARG A 67 5.92 0.99 22.53
C ARG A 67 7.00 1.98 22.97
N LEU A 68 7.77 2.51 22.03
CA LEU A 68 8.83 3.48 22.28
C LEU A 68 8.28 4.82 22.79
N ALA A 69 7.18 5.31 22.21
CA ALA A 69 6.51 6.53 22.66
C ALA A 69 5.98 6.40 24.10
N MET A 70 5.35 5.27 24.43
CA MET A 70 4.90 4.97 25.79
C MET A 70 6.06 4.92 26.78
N GLN A 71 7.14 4.22 26.41
CA GLN A 71 8.36 4.16 27.23
C GLN A 71 8.97 5.55 27.42
N ASN A 72 9.01 6.39 26.38
CA ASN A 72 9.44 7.78 26.50
C ASN A 72 8.58 8.56 27.49
N GLY A 73 7.25 8.43 27.41
CA GLY A 73 6.33 9.10 28.33
C GLY A 73 6.51 8.68 29.80
N GLN A 74 6.74 7.40 30.07
CA GLN A 74 7.05 6.90 31.42
C GLN A 74 8.34 7.52 31.96
N LEU A 75 9.36 7.59 31.12
CA LEU A 75 10.66 8.16 31.44
C LEU A 75 10.59 9.67 31.69
N GLU A 76 9.81 10.40 30.88
CA GLU A 76 9.53 11.83 31.05
C GLU A 76 8.73 12.09 32.35
N ALA A 77 7.77 11.22 32.69
CA ALA A 77 7.04 11.30 33.95
C ALA A 77 7.94 11.10 35.18
N VAL A 78 8.94 10.21 35.10
CA VAL A 78 9.95 10.05 36.16
C VAL A 78 10.77 11.32 36.34
N ASP A 79 11.17 11.97 35.25
CA ASP A 79 11.90 13.24 35.33
C ASP A 79 11.04 14.35 35.91
N LEU A 80 9.77 14.45 35.48
CA LEU A 80 8.83 15.45 36.00
C LEU A 80 8.60 15.25 37.50
N PHE A 81 8.43 14.01 37.94
CA PHE A 81 8.31 13.68 39.36
C PHE A 81 9.55 14.13 40.13
N LEU A 82 10.75 13.71 39.73
CA LEU A 82 11.99 14.08 40.41
C LEU A 82 12.23 15.60 40.40
N PHE A 83 11.90 16.28 39.30
CA PHE A 83 12.00 17.73 39.17
C PHE A 83 11.04 18.45 40.11
N SER A 84 9.78 17.99 40.20
CA SER A 84 8.80 18.53 41.15
C SER A 84 9.29 18.39 42.59
N GLN A 85 9.82 17.23 42.96
CA GLN A 85 10.38 17.00 44.30
C GLN A 85 11.61 17.88 44.57
N TRP A 86 12.44 18.12 43.56
CA TRP A 86 13.54 19.07 43.65
C TRP A 86 13.06 20.51 43.85
N LEU A 87 12.01 20.94 43.13
CA LEU A 87 11.38 22.25 43.30
C LEU A 87 10.79 22.44 44.71
N ASP A 88 10.12 21.42 45.26
CA ASP A 88 9.62 21.46 46.64
C ASP A 88 10.76 21.66 47.65
N ALA A 89 11.89 20.98 47.44
CA ALA A 89 13.10 21.14 48.27
C ALA A 89 13.77 22.53 48.11
N VAL A 90 13.60 23.19 46.97
CA VAL A 90 14.00 24.59 46.79
C VAL A 90 13.08 25.51 47.59
N ALA A 91 11.76 25.32 47.49
CA ALA A 91 10.79 26.14 48.20
C ALA A 91 10.90 26.02 49.74
N GLN A 92 11.32 24.85 50.24
CA GLN A 92 11.54 24.59 51.67
C GLN A 92 12.95 24.94 52.16
N GLU A 93 13.82 25.48 51.28
CA GLU A 93 15.21 25.84 51.61
C GLU A 93 16.04 24.65 52.16
N GLU A 94 15.83 23.45 51.60
CA GLU A 94 16.47 22.19 52.02
C GLU A 94 17.60 21.74 51.06
N PRO A 95 18.82 22.31 51.15
CA PRO A 95 19.88 22.08 50.16
C PRO A 95 20.38 20.63 50.11
N ARG A 96 20.30 19.90 51.23
CA ARG A 96 20.66 18.48 51.28
C ARG A 96 19.70 17.64 50.43
N LEU A 97 18.42 17.99 50.45
CA LEU A 97 17.38 17.29 49.69
C LEU A 97 17.43 17.67 48.20
N GLN A 98 17.74 18.93 47.87
CA GLN A 98 18.03 19.35 46.50
C GLN A 98 19.17 18.53 45.87
N ALA A 99 20.31 18.41 46.55
CA ALA A 99 21.44 17.60 46.09
C ALA A 99 21.09 16.10 45.99
N PHE A 100 20.18 15.61 46.84
CA PHE A 100 19.72 14.23 46.82
C PHE A 100 18.89 13.90 45.57
N TYR A 101 17.97 14.77 45.16
CA TYR A 101 17.18 14.59 43.94
C TYR A 101 18.01 14.83 42.67
N HIS A 102 18.88 15.84 42.67
CA HIS A 102 19.79 16.12 41.55
C HIS A 102 20.65 14.91 41.16
N ARG A 103 21.25 14.24 42.15
CA ARG A 103 22.04 13.01 41.94
C ARG A 103 21.23 11.83 41.36
N ARG A 104 19.90 11.88 41.42
CA ARG A 104 18.99 10.85 40.89
C ARG A 104 18.41 11.17 39.53
N PHE A 105 18.60 12.40 39.04
CA PHE A 105 18.23 12.74 37.67
C PHE A 105 18.91 11.78 36.69
N ARG A 106 18.12 11.32 35.72
CA ARG A 106 18.56 10.40 34.70
C ARG A 106 19.63 11.07 33.81
N PRO A 107 20.55 10.30 33.21
CA PRO A 107 21.59 10.85 32.34
C PRO A 107 21.05 11.68 31.17
N ALA A 108 19.86 11.36 30.67
CA ALA A 108 19.21 12.10 29.59
C ALA A 108 18.65 13.48 30.01
N PHE A 109 18.32 13.66 31.30
CA PHE A 109 17.72 14.89 31.83
C PHE A 109 18.73 15.79 32.53
N ARG A 110 19.73 15.21 33.22
CA ARG A 110 20.69 15.97 34.03
C ARG A 110 21.42 17.08 33.26
N PRO A 111 21.94 16.88 32.03
CA PRO A 111 22.61 17.95 31.30
C PRO A 111 21.70 19.14 31.02
N ALA A 112 20.45 18.88 30.62
CA ALA A 112 19.45 19.91 30.40
C ALA A 112 19.11 20.67 31.68
N PHE A 113 18.99 19.95 32.80
CA PHE A 113 18.80 20.54 34.11
C PHE A 113 19.98 21.44 34.53
N ASP A 114 21.20 20.95 34.37
CA ASP A 114 22.43 21.67 34.75
C ASP A 114 22.62 22.94 33.93
N ALA A 115 22.37 22.86 32.63
CA ALA A 115 22.36 24.03 31.75
C ALA A 115 21.27 25.02 32.13
N TRP A 116 20.06 24.53 32.44
CA TRP A 116 18.93 25.36 32.83
C TRP A 116 19.19 26.12 34.14
N ILE A 117 19.67 25.45 35.18
CA ILE A 117 19.92 26.09 36.48
C ILE A 117 21.06 27.12 36.41
N ALA A 118 22.04 26.90 35.51
CA ALA A 118 23.12 27.86 35.25
C ALA A 118 22.60 29.21 34.70
N LEU A 119 21.43 29.23 34.06
CA LEU A 119 20.75 30.45 33.61
C LEU A 119 20.08 31.24 34.73
N LYS A 120 20.13 30.74 35.98
CA LYS A 120 19.49 31.31 37.17
C LYS A 120 17.99 31.59 36.98
N PRO A 121 17.19 30.59 36.58
CA PRO A 121 15.80 30.75 36.13
C PRO A 121 14.87 31.33 37.20
N LEU A 122 15.20 31.15 38.49
CA LEU A 122 14.46 31.75 39.61
C LEU A 122 14.55 33.29 39.67
N HIS A 123 15.57 33.87 39.02
CA HIS A 123 15.82 35.32 39.01
C HIS A 123 15.90 35.89 37.58
N ASN A 124 15.79 35.04 36.57
CA ASN A 124 15.93 35.39 35.16
C ASN A 124 14.67 34.99 34.38
N LEU A 125 13.79 35.96 34.15
CA LEU A 125 12.54 35.76 33.41
C LEU A 125 12.74 35.41 31.92
N SER A 126 13.94 35.62 31.38
CA SER A 126 14.29 35.23 30.00
C SER A 126 14.80 33.80 29.90
N ALA A 127 15.05 33.11 31.01
CA ALA A 127 15.40 31.70 31.00
C ALA A 127 14.18 30.86 30.58
N PRO A 128 14.38 29.69 29.95
CA PRO A 128 13.29 28.76 29.69
C PRO A 128 12.52 28.42 30.97
N PRO A 129 11.18 28.24 30.94
CA PRO A 129 10.38 28.06 32.15
C PRO A 129 10.75 26.81 32.96
N THR A 130 11.18 25.74 32.28
CA THR A 130 11.58 24.48 32.88
C THR A 130 12.74 23.86 32.09
N PRO A 131 13.52 22.96 32.71
CA PRO A 131 14.58 22.24 31.99
C PRO A 131 14.05 21.33 30.87
N PHE A 132 12.76 20.98 30.88
CA PHE A 132 12.10 20.25 29.78
C PHE A 132 11.97 21.07 28.49
N ALA A 133 12.07 22.40 28.58
CA ALA A 133 12.06 23.31 27.44
C ALA A 133 13.47 23.55 26.86
N MET A 134 14.51 22.96 27.45
CA MET A 134 15.89 23.09 26.97
C MET A 134 16.11 22.19 25.75
N THR A 135 16.87 22.69 24.77
CA THR A 135 17.28 21.91 23.60
C THR A 135 18.17 20.71 23.98
N ASP A 136 18.92 20.83 25.07
CA ASP A 136 19.81 19.77 25.57
C ASP A 136 19.05 18.57 26.19
N TYR A 137 17.72 18.66 26.34
CA TYR A 137 16.94 17.55 26.86
C TYR A 137 16.77 16.47 25.79
N ALA A 138 17.64 15.47 25.84
CA ALA A 138 17.67 14.38 24.88
C ALA A 138 16.53 13.39 25.13
N MET A 139 15.65 13.23 24.13
CA MET A 139 14.61 12.20 24.10
C MET A 139 14.89 11.17 22.98
N PRO A 140 15.87 10.28 23.15
CA PRO A 140 16.25 9.33 22.10
C PRO A 140 15.10 8.40 21.70
N LEU A 141 14.28 7.96 22.66
CA LEU A 141 13.12 7.11 22.39
C LEU A 141 12.02 7.83 21.60
N ARG A 142 11.83 9.15 21.81
CA ARG A 142 10.91 9.96 20.99
C ARG A 142 11.37 10.01 19.53
N ASN A 143 12.68 10.21 19.31
CA ASN A 143 13.26 10.24 17.96
C ASN A 143 13.16 8.87 17.27
N GLU A 144 13.38 7.79 18.02
CA GLU A 144 13.26 6.42 17.53
C GLU A 144 11.82 6.03 17.23
N ALA A 145 10.86 6.40 18.09
CA ALA A 145 9.43 6.23 17.82
C ALA A 145 9.02 6.94 16.53
N ALA A 146 9.43 8.20 16.35
CA ALA A 146 9.16 8.96 15.13
C ALA A 146 9.81 8.35 13.88
N ARG A 147 10.97 7.69 14.03
CA ARG A 147 11.62 6.94 12.94
C ARG A 147 10.80 5.71 12.55
N MET A 148 10.31 4.96 13.53
CA MET A 148 9.47 3.78 13.29
C MET A 148 8.13 4.16 12.68
N GLU A 149 7.52 5.28 13.09
CA GLU A 149 6.30 5.79 12.48
C GLU A 149 6.50 6.11 10.98
N ARG A 150 7.59 6.81 10.63
CA ARG A 150 7.92 7.09 9.22
C ARG A 150 8.16 5.82 8.41
N GLU A 151 8.79 4.81 8.99
CA GLU A 151 8.98 3.53 8.31
C GLU A 151 7.66 2.80 8.13
N ALA A 152 6.75 2.86 9.10
CA ALA A 152 5.41 2.31 8.96
C ALA A 152 4.64 2.97 7.83
N ASP A 153 4.68 4.30 7.70
CA ASP A 153 4.00 5.01 6.63
C ASP A 153 4.57 4.67 5.26
N ARG A 154 5.90 4.54 5.16
CA ARG A 154 6.57 4.09 3.93
C ARG A 154 6.10 2.69 3.52
N LEU A 155 6.12 1.74 4.45
CA LEU A 155 5.69 0.36 4.22
C LEU A 155 4.19 0.29 3.88
N PHE A 156 3.37 1.12 4.52
CA PHE A 156 1.95 1.19 4.20
C PHE A 156 1.73 1.72 2.78
N SER A 157 2.43 2.78 2.38
CA SER A 157 2.35 3.30 1.01
C SER A 157 2.85 2.30 -0.04
N ASP A 158 3.92 1.55 0.27
CA ASP A 158 4.38 0.45 -0.59
C ASP A 158 3.31 -0.64 -0.73
N GLY A 159 2.61 -0.98 0.36
CA GLY A 159 1.49 -1.90 0.36
C GLY A 159 0.28 -1.41 -0.45
N GLU A 160 -0.06 -0.12 -0.35
CA GLU A 160 -1.13 0.49 -1.13
C GLU A 160 -0.83 0.45 -2.64
N ARG A 161 0.43 0.73 -3.01
CA ARG A 161 0.86 0.60 -4.40
C ARG A 161 0.73 -0.85 -4.90
N ALA A 162 1.13 -1.82 -4.08
CA ALA A 162 0.98 -3.24 -4.42
C ALA A 162 -0.51 -3.64 -4.56
N ASN A 163 -1.37 -3.18 -3.65
CA ASN A 163 -2.82 -3.40 -3.71
C ASN A 163 -3.40 -2.85 -5.03
N ASN A 164 -3.07 -1.60 -5.38
CA ASN A 164 -3.57 -0.97 -6.60
C ASN A 164 -3.17 -1.75 -7.87
N ILE A 165 -1.98 -2.35 -7.88
CA ILE A 165 -1.53 -3.19 -8.98
C ILE A 165 -2.31 -4.52 -8.99
N SER A 166 -2.50 -5.15 -7.82
CA SER A 166 -3.32 -6.36 -7.68
C SER A 166 -4.75 -6.14 -8.21
N ASP A 167 -5.39 -5.06 -7.77
CA ASP A 167 -6.76 -4.68 -8.19
C ASP A 167 -6.85 -4.44 -9.70
N ALA A 168 -5.81 -3.87 -10.32
CA ALA A 168 -5.76 -3.69 -11.76
C ALA A 168 -5.69 -5.04 -12.52
N PHE A 169 -4.95 -6.03 -12.00
CA PHE A 169 -4.98 -7.39 -12.56
C PHE A 169 -6.35 -8.07 -12.36
N VAL A 170 -7.02 -7.86 -11.23
CA VAL A 170 -8.39 -8.33 -11.01
C VAL A 170 -9.37 -7.69 -12.00
N GLN A 171 -9.25 -6.38 -12.25
CA GLN A 171 -10.05 -5.68 -13.25
C GLN A 171 -9.86 -6.29 -14.66
N ALA A 172 -8.61 -6.53 -15.06
CA ALA A 172 -8.32 -7.17 -16.35
C ALA A 172 -8.94 -8.57 -16.44
N THR A 173 -8.90 -9.35 -15.35
CA THR A 173 -9.54 -10.67 -15.24
C THR A 173 -11.05 -10.59 -15.51
N VAL A 174 -11.74 -9.59 -14.95
CA VAL A 174 -13.19 -9.39 -15.17
C VAL A 174 -13.49 -9.05 -16.64
N ILE A 175 -12.67 -8.20 -17.27
CA ILE A 175 -12.82 -7.83 -18.69
C ILE A 175 -12.62 -9.06 -19.60
N LEU A 176 -11.61 -9.88 -19.29
CA LEU A 176 -11.33 -11.10 -20.05
C LEU A 176 -12.41 -12.18 -19.81
N ALA A 177 -12.97 -12.27 -18.61
CA ALA A 177 -14.12 -13.12 -18.32
C ALA A 177 -15.35 -12.70 -19.13
N LEU A 178 -15.57 -11.39 -19.31
CA LEU A 178 -16.61 -10.87 -20.21
C LEU A 178 -16.35 -11.29 -21.67
N ALA A 179 -15.09 -11.21 -22.14
CA ALA A 179 -14.71 -11.70 -23.47
C ALA A 179 -15.00 -13.21 -23.63
N LEU A 180 -14.66 -14.01 -22.62
CA LEU A 180 -14.95 -15.44 -22.58
C LEU A 180 -16.45 -15.72 -22.67
N PHE A 181 -17.26 -15.01 -21.88
CA PHE A 181 -18.70 -15.16 -21.89
C PHE A 181 -19.32 -14.80 -23.25
N LEU A 182 -18.95 -13.64 -23.80
CA LEU A 182 -19.46 -13.16 -25.09
C LEU A 182 -19.05 -14.07 -26.25
N GLY A 183 -17.81 -14.54 -26.27
CA GLY A 183 -17.30 -15.46 -27.28
C GLY A 183 -17.95 -16.84 -27.18
N GLY A 184 -18.26 -17.32 -25.97
CA GLY A 184 -18.92 -18.59 -25.73
C GLY A 184 -20.40 -18.55 -26.13
N ILE A 185 -21.15 -17.56 -25.65
CA ILE A 185 -22.58 -17.44 -25.97
C ILE A 185 -22.80 -17.12 -27.46
N GLY A 186 -21.88 -16.37 -28.09
CA GLY A 186 -21.93 -16.03 -29.51
C GLY A 186 -22.02 -17.24 -30.43
N GLN A 187 -21.40 -18.37 -30.04
CA GLN A 187 -21.40 -19.61 -30.82
C GLN A 187 -22.77 -20.32 -30.84
N THR A 188 -23.64 -20.04 -29.87
CA THR A 188 -24.97 -20.68 -29.79
C THR A 188 -26.00 -20.08 -30.75
N PHE A 189 -25.76 -18.87 -31.26
CA PHE A 189 -26.71 -18.15 -32.09
C PHE A 189 -26.64 -18.55 -33.56
N LYS A 190 -27.76 -19.04 -34.09
CA LYS A 190 -27.91 -19.37 -35.52
C LYS A 190 -27.97 -18.13 -36.43
N ARG A 191 -28.27 -16.95 -35.88
CA ARG A 191 -28.35 -15.70 -36.65
C ARG A 191 -26.94 -15.12 -36.87
N PRO A 192 -26.43 -15.08 -38.11
CA PRO A 192 -25.04 -14.70 -38.41
C PRO A 192 -24.68 -13.28 -37.95
N ARG A 193 -25.62 -12.34 -38.05
CA ARG A 193 -25.41 -10.95 -37.58
C ARG A 193 -25.23 -10.85 -36.07
N VAL A 194 -26.01 -11.61 -35.30
CA VAL A 194 -25.95 -11.62 -33.83
C VAL A 194 -24.66 -12.30 -33.38
N ARG A 195 -24.31 -13.42 -34.01
CA ARG A 195 -23.04 -14.13 -33.79
C ARG A 195 -21.83 -13.24 -34.03
N LEU A 196 -21.78 -12.58 -35.20
CA LEU A 196 -20.69 -11.68 -35.55
C LEU A 196 -20.58 -10.50 -34.58
N ALA A 197 -21.70 -9.91 -34.15
CA ALA A 197 -21.70 -8.81 -33.20
C ALA A 197 -21.13 -9.23 -31.83
N LEU A 198 -21.54 -10.38 -31.30
CA LEU A 198 -21.05 -10.89 -30.01
C LEU A 198 -19.56 -11.26 -30.07
N ILE A 199 -19.11 -11.92 -31.14
CA ILE A 199 -17.70 -12.25 -31.35
C ILE A 199 -16.85 -10.99 -31.49
N SER A 200 -17.36 -9.97 -32.20
CA SER A 200 -16.67 -8.69 -32.31
C SER A 200 -16.53 -8.00 -30.96
N LEU A 201 -17.59 -8.00 -30.14
CA LEU A 201 -17.55 -7.44 -28.79
C LEU A 201 -16.59 -8.22 -27.88
N ALA A 202 -16.58 -9.55 -27.99
CA ALA A 202 -15.63 -10.41 -27.28
C ALA A 202 -14.18 -10.10 -27.67
N ALA A 203 -13.91 -9.92 -28.97
CA ALA A 203 -12.59 -9.55 -29.46
C ALA A 203 -12.15 -8.18 -28.94
N VAL A 204 -13.03 -7.18 -28.94
CA VAL A 204 -12.76 -5.85 -28.37
C VAL A 204 -12.45 -5.94 -26.88
N ALA A 205 -13.28 -6.65 -26.10
CA ALA A 205 -13.03 -6.85 -24.67
C ALA A 205 -11.69 -7.56 -24.42
N CYS A 206 -11.36 -8.58 -25.20
CA CYS A 206 -10.10 -9.30 -25.12
C CYS A 206 -8.90 -8.38 -25.41
N ILE A 207 -8.97 -7.54 -26.44
CA ILE A 207 -7.93 -6.57 -26.77
C ILE A 207 -7.77 -5.54 -25.65
N VAL A 208 -8.86 -5.02 -25.08
CA VAL A 208 -8.81 -4.08 -23.95
C VAL A 208 -8.14 -4.72 -22.74
N GLY A 209 -8.53 -5.94 -22.37
CA GLY A 209 -7.90 -6.69 -21.28
C GLY A 209 -6.40 -6.93 -21.52
N LEU A 210 -6.02 -7.32 -22.74
CA LEU A 210 -4.63 -7.50 -23.14
C LEU A 210 -3.82 -6.18 -23.01
N VAL A 211 -4.36 -5.06 -23.51
CA VAL A 211 -3.68 -3.76 -23.42
C VAL A 211 -3.47 -3.36 -21.97
N GLN A 212 -4.46 -3.57 -21.09
CA GLN A 212 -4.28 -3.33 -19.65
C GLN A 212 -3.17 -4.19 -19.07
N LEU A 213 -3.17 -5.50 -19.33
CA LEU A 213 -2.14 -6.41 -18.82
C LEU A 213 -0.72 -6.03 -19.28
N LEU A 214 -0.57 -5.54 -20.52
CA LEU A 214 0.72 -5.11 -21.04
C LEU A 214 1.26 -3.83 -20.39
N GLN A 215 0.39 -3.03 -19.74
CA GLN A 215 0.78 -1.82 -19.02
C GLN A 215 1.12 -2.09 -17.55
N LEU A 216 0.71 -3.23 -17.01
CA LEU A 216 0.90 -3.56 -15.59
C LEU A 216 2.27 -4.20 -15.32
N PRO A 217 2.90 -3.89 -14.18
CA PRO A 217 4.16 -4.51 -13.80
C PRO A 217 3.92 -5.97 -13.35
N ALA A 218 4.55 -6.91 -14.05
CA ALA A 218 4.49 -8.33 -13.70
C ALA A 218 5.58 -8.70 -12.68
N LEU A 219 5.19 -9.39 -11.61
CA LEU A 219 6.11 -10.03 -10.69
C LEU A 219 6.66 -11.32 -11.32
N ARG A 220 7.98 -11.49 -11.23
CA ARG A 220 8.66 -12.74 -11.62
C ARG A 220 9.03 -13.47 -10.35
N LEU A 221 8.68 -14.75 -10.25
CA LEU A 221 9.22 -15.62 -9.21
C LEU A 221 10.72 -15.79 -9.45
N THR A 222 11.55 -14.98 -8.80
CA THR A 222 12.95 -15.32 -8.64
C THR A 222 12.99 -16.49 -7.66
N MET A 223 13.19 -17.70 -8.16
CA MET A 223 13.57 -18.84 -7.31
C MET A 223 14.91 -18.48 -6.67
N GLY A 224 14.87 -18.04 -5.42
CA GLY A 224 16.02 -17.81 -4.55
C GLY A 224 16.23 -19.00 -3.64
#